data_AF-A0A2V9ZD86-F1
#
_entry.id   AF-A0A2V9ZD86-F1
#
_cell.length_a   1.000
_cell.length_b   1.000
_cell.length_c   1.000
_cell.angle_alpha   90.00
_cell.angle_beta   90.00
_cell.angle_gamma   90.00
#
_symmetry.space_group_name_H-M   'P 1'
#
loop_
_entity.id
_entity.type
_entity.pdbx_description
1 polymer ?
#
loop_
_entity_poly.entity_id
_entity_poly.type
_entity_poly.pdbx_seq_one_letter_code
_entity_poly.pdbx_strand_id
1 'polypeptide(L)'
;MLTFISWWRAAAIVLNDLGSSAFYAGATAEQAIGKAAPWFILGVMLFSFAVRAVYVESCSMFVRGGVYRIVKEALGGTLAKVGVAALMFDYILTGPISGVSAGQYISGLLNETFL
;
A
#
# COMPACT_ATOMS: atom_id res chain seq x y z
N MET A 1 9.58 -12.07 -13.06
CA MET A 1 8.75 -11.71 -14.24
C MET A 1 7.33 -12.20 -13.98
N LEU A 2 6.41 -11.30 -13.62
CA LEU A 2 4.99 -11.65 -13.45
C LEU A 2 4.47 -12.13 -14.81
N THR A 3 4.24 -13.43 -14.97
CA THR A 3 3.92 -14.04 -16.27
C THR A 3 2.57 -13.59 -16.84
N PHE A 4 1.76 -12.88 -16.06
CA PHE A 4 0.37 -12.51 -16.39
C PHE A 4 0.15 -11.00 -16.62
N ILE A 5 1.10 -10.13 -16.24
CA ILE A 5 0.94 -8.68 -16.38
C ILE A 5 2.28 -8.04 -16.77
N SER A 6 2.26 -7.07 -17.69
CA SER A 6 3.47 -6.35 -18.09
C SER A 6 4.01 -5.51 -16.92
N TRP A 7 5.33 -5.28 -16.91
CA TRP A 7 6.00 -4.44 -15.91
C TRP A 7 5.29 -3.10 -15.72
N TRP A 8 4.95 -2.43 -16.82
CA TRP A 8 4.25 -1.14 -16.80
C TRP A 8 2.89 -1.18 -16.13
N ARG A 9 2.11 -2.24 -16.37
CA ARG A 9 0.79 -2.41 -15.74
C ARG A 9 0.93 -2.70 -14.24
N ALA A 10 1.88 -3.55 -13.86
CA ALA A 10 2.17 -3.80 -12.45
C ALA A 10 2.63 -2.51 -11.73
N ALA A 11 3.56 -1.78 -12.34
CA ALA A 11 4.08 -0.52 -11.80
C ALA A 11 2.97 0.53 -11.68
N ALA A 12 2.07 0.64 -12.65
CA ALA A 12 0.96 1.58 -12.59
C ALA A 12 -0.02 1.29 -11.43
N ILE A 13 -0.33 0.02 -11.18
CA ILE A 13 -1.20 -0.38 -10.06
C ILE A 13 -0.53 -0.02 -8.73
N VAL A 14 0.74 -0.40 -8.55
CA VAL A 14 1.49 -0.13 -7.32
C VAL A 14 1.70 1.36 -7.11
N LEU A 15 1.96 2.12 -8.17
CA LEU A 15 2.11 3.57 -8.11
C LEU A 15 0.81 4.26 -7.72
N ASN A 16 -0.35 3.75 -8.17
CA ASN A 16 -1.64 4.32 -7.80
C ASN A 16 -1.91 4.13 -6.30
N ASP A 17 -1.66 2.93 -5.79
CA ASP A 17 -1.88 2.55 -4.39
C ASP A 17 -0.94 3.28 -3.41
N LEU A 18 0.36 3.29 -3.70
CA LEU A 18 1.35 4.02 -2.89
C LEU A 18 1.23 5.54 -3.07
N GLY A 19 0.97 5.98 -4.30
CA GLY A 19 0.91 7.38 -4.66
C GLY A 19 -0.28 8.10 -4.03
N SER A 20 -1.48 7.51 -4.07
CA SER A 20 -2.65 8.09 -3.41
C SER A 20 -2.42 8.22 -1.90
N SER A 21 -1.87 7.17 -1.28
CA SER A 21 -1.58 7.11 0.14
C SER A 21 -0.60 8.17 0.60
N ALA A 22 0.41 8.52 -0.22
CA ALA A 22 1.38 9.54 0.13
C ALA A 22 0.76 10.93 0.34
N PHE A 23 -0.34 11.25 -0.36
CA PHE A 23 -0.97 12.57 -0.29
C PHE A 23 -1.82 12.76 0.98
N TYR A 24 -2.54 11.72 1.42
CA TYR A 24 -3.40 11.82 2.61
C TYR A 24 -2.74 11.31 3.90
N ALA A 25 -1.78 10.38 3.83
CA ALA A 25 -1.21 9.75 5.03
C ALA A 25 -0.55 10.75 5.99
N GLY A 26 0.13 11.78 5.45
CA GLY A 26 0.72 12.84 6.26
C GLY A 26 -0.33 13.63 7.04
N ALA A 27 -1.38 14.08 6.35
CA ALA A 27 -2.48 14.83 6.95
C ALA A 27 -3.24 14.00 8.01
N THR A 28 -3.52 12.73 7.71
CA THR A 28 -4.18 11.82 8.66
C THR A 28 -3.30 11.53 9.88
N ALA A 29 -2.00 11.32 9.69
CA ALA A 29 -1.06 11.08 10.79
C ALA A 29 -0.92 12.33 11.68
N GLU A 30 -0.84 13.52 11.10
CA GLU A 30 -0.82 14.79 11.85
C GLU A 30 -2.12 15.00 12.62
N GLN A 31 -3.28 14.71 12.02
CA GLN A 31 -4.57 14.83 12.71
C GLN A 31 -4.69 13.88 13.91
N ALA A 32 -4.11 12.68 13.83
CA ALA A 32 -4.20 11.67 14.89
C ALA A 32 -3.16 11.85 16.00
N ILE A 33 -1.90 12.18 15.65
CA ILE A 33 -0.74 12.14 16.54
C ILE A 33 -0.12 13.55 16.77
N GLY A 34 -0.59 14.56 16.03
CA GLY A 34 -0.10 15.92 16.12
C GLY A 34 1.36 16.05 15.68
N LYS A 35 2.12 16.90 16.38
CA LYS A 35 3.52 17.24 16.05
C LYS A 35 4.48 16.04 16.04
N ALA A 36 4.10 14.92 16.64
CA ALA A 36 4.92 13.70 16.61
C ALA A 36 4.72 12.85 15.35
N ALA A 37 3.76 13.17 14.48
CA ALA A 37 3.46 12.42 13.26
C ALA A 37 4.69 12.13 12.36
N PRO A 38 5.64 13.07 12.13
CA PRO A 38 6.81 12.80 11.30
C PRO A 38 7.70 11.67 11.83
N TRP A 39 7.81 11.53 13.16
CA TRP A 39 8.62 10.48 13.78
C TRP A 39 8.00 9.09 13.59
N PHE A 40 6.67 9.00 13.64
CA PHE A 40 5.97 7.74 13.35
C PHE A 40 6.11 7.34 11.88
N ILE A 41 5.98 8.30 10.95
CA ILE A 41 6.20 8.05 9.53
C ILE A 41 7.64 7.58 9.30
N LEU A 42 8.64 8.23 9.91
CA LEU A 42 10.04 7.78 9.83
C LEU A 42 10.23 6.36 10.36
N GLY A 43 9.61 6.02 11.49
CA GLY A 43 9.65 4.66 12.05
C GLY A 43 9.10 3.61 11.09
N VAL A 44 7.94 3.89 10.47
CA VAL A 44 7.34 3.00 9.47
C VAL A 44 8.22 2.88 8.22
N MET A 45 8.80 3.99 7.76
CA MET A 45 9.72 3.97 6.61
C MET A 45 10.96 3.13 6.89
N LEU A 46 11.55 3.22 8.10
CA LEU A 46 12.66 2.36 8.50
C LEU A 46 12.24 0.88 8.54
N PHE A 47 11.09 0.57 9.12
CA PHE A 47 10.55 -0.79 9.15
C PHE A 47 10.28 -1.35 7.73
N SER A 48 9.86 -0.49 6.79
CA SER A 48 9.60 -0.88 5.41
C SER A 48 10.84 -1.45 4.69
N PHE A 49 12.06 -1.07 5.11
CA PHE A 49 13.28 -1.67 4.58
C PHE A 49 13.42 -3.15 4.95
N ALA A 50 13.03 -3.54 6.17
CA ALA A 50 13.02 -4.94 6.57
C ALA A 50 11.97 -5.72 5.77
N VAL A 51 10.78 -5.14 5.59
CA VAL A 51 9.71 -5.74 4.75
C VAL A 51 10.18 -5.91 3.30
N ARG A 52 10.89 -4.91 2.76
CA ARG A 52 11.49 -4.98 1.41
C ARG A 52 12.48 -6.13 1.30
N ALA A 53 13.32 -6.36 2.31
CA ALA A 53 14.28 -7.47 2.28
C ALA A 53 13.56 -8.83 2.17
N VAL A 54 12.52 -9.05 2.98
CA VAL A 54 11.68 -10.27 2.93
C VAL A 54 10.99 -10.41 1.57
N TYR A 55 10.55 -9.30 0.97
CA TYR A 55 9.92 -9.32 -0.35
C TYR A 55 10.89 -9.74 -1.46
N VAL A 56 12.13 -9.26 -1.40
CA VAL A 56 13.18 -9.64 -2.37
C VAL A 56 13.50 -11.14 -2.24
N GLU A 57 13.62 -11.64 -1.02
CA GLU A 57 13.79 -13.07 -0.76
C GLU A 57 12.61 -13.88 -1.30
N SER A 58 11.39 -13.41 -1.08
CA SER A 58 10.16 -14.03 -1.59
C SER A 58 10.12 -14.14 -3.11
N CYS A 59 10.71 -13.17 -3.83
CA CYS A 59 10.79 -13.18 -5.29
C CYS A 59 11.69 -14.30 -5.83
N SER A 60 12.61 -14.85 -5.01
CA SER A 60 13.51 -15.95 -5.41
C SER A 60 12.85 -17.33 -5.37
N MET A 61 11.68 -17.48 -4.75
CA MET A 61 10.95 -18.76 -4.72
C MET A 61 10.24 -19.09 -6.05
N PHE A 62 10.16 -18.16 -7.00
CA PHE A 62 9.56 -18.34 -8.34
C PHE A 62 8.18 -19.04 -8.36
N VAL A 63 7.38 -18.88 -7.29
CA VAL A 63 6.08 -19.54 -7.17
C VAL A 63 5.03 -18.84 -8.02
N ARG A 64 4.25 -19.61 -8.78
CA ARG A 64 3.08 -19.10 -9.51
C ARG A 64 1.88 -18.96 -8.58
N GLY A 65 1.17 -17.83 -8.67
CA GLY A 65 -0.09 -17.57 -7.97
C GLY A 65 -0.05 -16.47 -6.90
N GLY A 66 0.91 -15.56 -6.97
CA GLY A 66 0.94 -14.33 -6.16
C GLY A 66 1.19 -14.58 -4.67
N VAL A 67 0.82 -13.60 -3.84
CA VAL A 67 1.17 -13.58 -2.40
C VAL A 67 0.61 -14.80 -1.66
N TYR A 68 -0.60 -15.26 -1.99
CA TYR A 68 -1.19 -16.45 -1.36
C TYR A 68 -0.30 -17.69 -1.50
N ARG A 69 0.14 -17.99 -2.73
CA ARG A 69 0.95 -19.19 -3.01
C ARG A 69 2.36 -19.04 -2.45
N ILE A 70 2.95 -17.85 -2.52
CA ILE A 70 4.27 -17.58 -1.94
C ILE A 70 4.26 -17.84 -0.42
N VAL A 71 3.29 -17.27 0.30
CA VAL A 71 3.18 -17.46 1.76
C VAL A 71 2.82 -18.91 2.08
N LYS A 72 1.98 -19.57 1.27
CA LYS A 72 1.60 -20.96 1.49
C LYS A 72 2.79 -21.92 1.37
N GLU A 73 3.65 -21.72 0.37
CA GLU A 73 4.85 -22.55 0.19
C GLU A 73 5.90 -22.26 1.27
N ALA A 74 6.04 -21.00 1.71
CA ALA A 74 7.05 -20.62 2.70
C ALA A 74 6.67 -20.94 4.16
N LEU A 75 5.40 -20.70 4.54
CA LEU A 75 4.94 -20.61 5.93
C LEU A 75 3.70 -21.47 6.22
N GLY A 76 3.14 -22.15 5.20
CA GLY A 76 2.00 -23.03 5.33
C GLY A 76 0.62 -22.37 5.10
N GLY A 77 -0.42 -23.20 5.05
CA GLY A 77 -1.74 -22.79 4.57
C GLY A 77 -2.52 -21.83 5.48
N THR A 78 -2.32 -21.89 6.80
CA THR A 78 -3.03 -21.02 7.75
C THR A 78 -2.53 -19.59 7.68
N LEU A 79 -1.20 -19.41 7.71
CA LEU A 79 -0.58 -18.08 7.60
C LEU A 79 -0.83 -17.45 6.23
N ALA A 80 -0.91 -18.26 5.16
CA ALA A 80 -1.29 -17.77 3.84
C ALA A 80 -2.69 -17.17 3.79
N LYS A 81 -3.66 -17.78 4.47
CA LYS A 81 -5.04 -17.25 4.55
C LYS A 81 -5.08 -15.96 5.36
N VAL A 82 -4.38 -15.90 6.49
CA VAL A 82 -4.31 -14.69 7.33
C VAL A 82 -3.65 -13.54 6.56
N GLY A 83 -2.52 -13.79 5.90
CA GLY A 83 -1.82 -12.77 5.11
C GLY A 83 -2.66 -12.22 3.96
N VAL A 84 -3.37 -13.09 3.22
CA VAL A 84 -4.25 -12.63 2.14
C VAL A 84 -5.48 -11.92 2.67
N ALA A 85 -6.06 -12.37 3.78
CA ALA A 85 -7.18 -11.67 4.41
C ALA A 85 -6.77 -10.26 4.84
N ALA A 86 -5.57 -10.10 5.43
CA ALA A 86 -5.03 -8.80 5.79
C ALA A 86 -4.80 -7.90 4.56
N LEU A 87 -4.27 -8.45 3.46
CA LEU A 87 -4.10 -7.69 2.20
C LEU A 87 -5.44 -7.26 1.58
N MET A 88 -6.45 -8.14 1.59
CA MET A 88 -7.77 -7.79 1.09
C MET A 88 -8.44 -6.73 1.96
N PHE A 89 -8.28 -6.85 3.28
CA PHE A 89 -8.78 -5.86 4.23
C PHE A 89 -8.14 -4.49 4.00
N ASP A 90 -6.82 -4.45 3.79
CA ASP A 90 -6.09 -3.23 3.45
C ASP A 90 -6.68 -2.54 2.21
N TYR A 91 -6.81 -3.26 1.09
CA TYR A 91 -7.38 -2.70 -0.14
C TYR A 91 -8.83 -2.21 -0.01
N ILE A 92 -9.65 -2.87 0.82
CA ILE A 92 -11.03 -2.46 1.08
C ILE A 92 -11.08 -1.15 1.88
N LEU A 93 -10.09 -0.90 2.74
CA LEU A 93 -10.00 0.33 3.52
C LEU A 93 -9.36 1.47 2.72
N THR A 94 -8.26 1.21 2.01
CA THR A 94 -7.51 2.24 1.29
C THR A 94 -8.24 2.75 0.05
N GLY A 95 -9.06 1.91 -0.60
CA GLY A 95 -9.85 2.29 -1.77
C GLY A 95 -10.82 3.45 -1.51
N PRO A 96 -11.76 3.34 -0.56
CA PRO A 96 -12.68 4.42 -0.20
C PRO A 96 -11.97 5.68 0.31
N ILE A 97 -10.91 5.53 1.13
CA ILE A 97 -10.14 6.68 1.64
C ILE A 97 -9.53 7.45 0.47
N SER A 98 -8.85 6.75 -0.45
CA SER A 98 -8.27 7.36 -1.65
C SER A 98 -9.33 8.07 -2.51
N GLY A 99 -10.50 7.46 -2.68
CA GLY A 99 -11.61 8.03 -3.44
C GLY A 99 -12.17 9.31 -2.81
N VAL A 100 -12.40 9.31 -1.49
CA VAL A 100 -12.93 10.47 -0.77
C VAL A 100 -11.89 11.60 -0.74
N SER A 101 -10.62 11.30 -0.46
CA SER A 101 -9.55 12.30 -0.47
C SER A 101 -9.36 12.94 -1.84
N ALA A 102 -9.44 12.17 -2.94
CA ALA A 102 -9.39 12.72 -4.29
C ALA A 102 -10.54 13.73 -4.54
N GLY A 103 -11.76 13.41 -4.10
CA GLY A 103 -12.89 14.33 -4.19
C GLY A 103 -12.68 15.63 -3.39
N GLN A 104 -12.11 15.52 -2.19
CA GLN A 104 -11.77 16.68 -1.37
C GLN A 104 -10.70 17.56 -2.02
N TYR A 105 -9.66 16.97 -2.64
CA TYR A 105 -8.63 17.73 -3.33
C TYR A 105 -9.17 18.45 -4.57
N ILE A 106 -10.05 17.81 -5.36
CA ILE A 106 -10.69 18.46 -6.51
C ILE A 106 -11.59 19.61 -6.04
N SER A 107 -12.39 19.40 -5.00
CA SER A 107 -13.27 20.43 -4.43
C SER A 107 -12.46 21.63 -3.91
N GLY A 108 -11.35 21.38 -3.21
CA GLY A 108 -10.43 22.42 -2.75
C GLY A 108 -9.86 23.24 -3.90
N LEU A 109 -9.38 22.56 -4.96
CA LEU A 109 -8.84 23.23 -6.15
C LEU A 109 -9.88 24.09 -6.87
N LEU A 110 -11.12 23.59 -7.00
CA LEU A 110 -12.21 24.35 -7.61
C LEU A 110 -12.53 25.60 -6.79
N ASN A 111 -12.59 25.49 -5.47
CA ASN A 111 -12.82 26.65 -4.61
C ASN A 111 -11.72 27.69 -4.74
N GLU A 112 -10.43 27.30 -4.75
CA GLU A 112 -9.32 28.26 -4.91
C GLU A 112 -9.25 28.92 -6.29
N THR A 113 -9.80 28.28 -7.33
CA THR A 113 -9.72 28.79 -8.71
C THR A 113 -10.92 29.67 -9.09
N PHE A 114 -12.10 29.40 -8.52
CA PHE A 114 -13.36 30.05 -8.91
C PHE A 114 -13.97 31.00 -7.86
N LEU A 115 -13.51 30.97 -6.60
CA LEU A 115 -13.87 31.92 -5.54
C LEU A 115 -12.68 32.82 -5.20
#